data_AF-A0AAW4PPW2-F1
#
_entry.id   AF-A0AAW4PPW2-F1
#
_cell.length_a   1.000
_cell.length_b   1.000
_cell.length_c   1.000
_cell.angle_alpha   90.00
_cell.angle_beta   90.00
_cell.angle_gamma   90.00
#
_symmetry.space_group_name_H-M   'P 1'
#
loop_
_entity.id
_entity.type
_entity.pdbx_description
1 polymer ?
#
loop_
_entity_poly.entity_id
_entity_poly.type
_entity_poly.pdbx_seq_one_letter_code
_entity_poly.pdbx_strand_id
1 'polypeptide(L)'
;MGGVFGSKPSDAHVVWRSGRDDDGKKRFDFEYLELWAAHFGVDYEEWERVDHDRGDEPRKQYACVFRWAESGGQEVSLGGETWTMGAAERPRTFVEIDEAGIVRLKGWTSETTVDVDELVLDGTTLRLRTADGDRKALDVEKLATRPDANVT
;
A
#
# COMPACT_ATOMS: atom_id res chain seq x y z
N MET A 1 -12.74 -16.21 -18.95
CA MET A 1 -11.80 -15.17 -18.51
C MET A 1 -10.66 -15.86 -17.80
N GLY A 2 -9.44 -15.83 -18.36
CA GLY A 2 -8.26 -16.41 -17.71
C GLY A 2 -7.97 -15.66 -16.42
N GLY A 3 -7.74 -16.38 -15.32
CA GLY A 3 -7.39 -15.78 -14.05
C GLY A 3 -6.03 -15.10 -14.16
N VAL A 4 -5.94 -13.85 -13.70
CA VAL A 4 -4.67 -13.12 -13.60
C VAL A 4 -3.72 -13.81 -12.60
N PHE A 5 -4.29 -14.44 -11.57
CA PHE A 5 -3.55 -15.18 -10.55
C PHE A 5 -3.17 -16.60 -10.98
N GLY A 6 -2.00 -17.06 -10.53
CA GLY A 6 -1.47 -18.40 -10.84
C GLY A 6 -1.07 -18.57 -12.31
N SER A 7 -1.00 -17.45 -13.05
CA SER A 7 -0.41 -17.40 -14.37
C SER A 7 1.11 -17.28 -14.25
N LYS A 8 1.85 -17.52 -15.34
CA LYS A 8 3.30 -17.30 -15.32
C LYS A 8 3.55 -15.83 -14.93
N PRO A 9 4.43 -15.54 -13.95
CA PRO A 9 4.70 -14.16 -13.55
C PRO A 9 5.09 -13.36 -14.79
N SER A 10 4.29 -12.32 -15.04
CA SER A 10 4.49 -11.32 -16.08
C SER A 10 5.14 -10.08 -15.47
N ASP A 11 5.59 -9.17 -16.32
CA ASP A 11 6.18 -7.88 -15.90
C ASP A 11 5.20 -7.02 -15.07
N ALA A 12 3.91 -7.38 -15.01
CA ALA A 12 2.91 -6.73 -14.18
C ALA A 12 2.87 -7.25 -12.72
N HIS A 13 3.64 -8.30 -12.39
CA HIS A 13 3.68 -8.87 -11.04
C HIS A 13 4.64 -8.08 -10.17
N VAL A 14 4.11 -7.56 -9.08
CA VAL A 14 4.89 -6.84 -8.05
C VAL A 14 5.23 -7.77 -6.90
N VAL A 15 4.32 -8.67 -6.51
CA VAL A 15 4.59 -9.75 -5.54
C VAL A 15 4.27 -11.08 -6.21
N TRP A 16 5.17 -12.05 -6.10
CA TRP A 16 4.93 -13.42 -6.56
C TRP A 16 5.83 -14.41 -5.85
N ARG A 17 5.53 -15.71 -5.97
CA ARG A 17 6.42 -16.78 -5.49
C ARG A 17 7.25 -17.37 -6.63
N SER A 18 8.56 -17.48 -6.38
CA SER A 18 9.51 -18.08 -7.32
C SER A 18 9.49 -19.61 -7.22
N GLY A 19 8.57 -20.26 -7.92
CA GLY A 19 8.40 -21.71 -7.92
C GLY A 19 7.22 -22.15 -8.80
N ARG A 20 7.11 -23.45 -9.08
CA ARG A 20 5.89 -24.03 -9.65
C ARG A 20 4.92 -24.26 -8.49
N ASP A 21 3.65 -23.89 -8.66
CA ASP A 21 2.57 -24.12 -7.68
C ASP A 21 2.74 -23.39 -6.32
N ASP A 22 3.20 -22.13 -6.31
CA ASP A 22 3.26 -21.28 -5.11
C ASP A 22 4.19 -21.78 -3.96
N ASP A 23 4.98 -22.84 -4.14
CA ASP A 23 5.93 -23.36 -3.14
C ASP A 23 7.28 -22.59 -3.09
N GLY A 24 7.39 -21.52 -3.89
CA GLY A 24 8.60 -20.74 -4.05
C GLY A 24 8.88 -19.72 -2.95
N LYS A 25 10.11 -19.17 -2.94
CA LYS A 25 10.40 -17.96 -2.16
C LYS A 25 9.61 -16.78 -2.71
N LYS A 26 8.99 -15.98 -1.84
CA LYS A 26 8.37 -14.71 -2.22
C LYS A 26 9.41 -13.77 -2.83
N ARG A 27 8.97 -13.04 -3.84
CA ARG A 27 9.68 -12.02 -4.58
C ARG A 27 8.83 -10.77 -4.57
N PHE A 28 9.51 -9.64 -4.51
CA PHE A 28 8.90 -8.33 -4.51
C PHE A 28 9.70 -7.42 -5.45
N ASP A 29 9.02 -6.82 -6.42
CA ASP A 29 9.57 -5.86 -7.38
C ASP A 29 9.07 -4.46 -7.02
N PHE A 30 9.82 -3.80 -6.15
CA PHE A 30 9.51 -2.45 -5.68
C PHE A 30 9.75 -1.39 -6.76
N GLU A 31 10.70 -1.61 -7.67
CA GLU A 31 11.03 -0.70 -8.76
C GLU A 31 9.84 -0.58 -9.72
N TYR A 32 9.19 -1.72 -10.05
CA TYR A 32 8.00 -1.70 -10.88
C TYR A 32 6.80 -1.04 -10.18
N LEU A 33 6.67 -1.21 -8.87
CA LEU A 33 5.65 -0.52 -8.07
C LEU A 33 5.85 0.99 -8.06
N GLU A 34 7.09 1.46 -7.91
CA GLU A 34 7.45 2.88 -7.97
C GLU A 34 7.13 3.47 -9.35
N LEU A 35 7.54 2.79 -10.43
CA LEU A 35 7.25 3.22 -11.80
C LEU A 35 5.74 3.30 -12.07
N TRP A 36 4.98 2.34 -11.58
CA TRP A 36 3.52 2.36 -11.67
C TRP A 36 2.91 3.53 -10.89
N ALA A 37 3.38 3.78 -9.67
CA ALA A 37 2.90 4.90 -8.87
C ALA A 37 3.15 6.24 -9.59
N ALA A 38 4.36 6.44 -10.12
CA ALA A 38 4.73 7.60 -10.90
C ALA A 38 3.86 7.75 -12.17
N HIS A 39 3.55 6.65 -12.86
CA HIS A 39 2.71 6.66 -14.06
C HIS A 39 1.28 7.16 -13.79
N PHE A 40 0.72 6.80 -12.64
CA PHE A 40 -0.65 7.16 -12.25
C PHE A 40 -0.73 8.41 -11.34
N GLY A 41 0.40 9.08 -11.09
CA GLY A 41 0.45 10.28 -10.24
C GLY A 41 0.16 9.99 -8.77
N VAL A 42 0.52 8.79 -8.30
CA VAL A 42 0.44 8.36 -6.91
C VAL A 42 1.77 8.66 -6.24
N ASP A 43 1.74 9.23 -5.03
CA ASP A 43 2.96 9.50 -4.28
C ASP A 43 3.57 8.18 -3.79
N TYR A 44 4.88 8.03 -4.01
CA TYR A 44 5.63 6.85 -3.58
C TYR A 44 6.62 7.25 -2.48
N GLU A 45 6.59 6.51 -1.39
CA GLU A 45 7.36 6.77 -0.18
C GLU A 45 8.04 5.49 0.31
N GLU A 46 9.29 5.61 0.73
CA GLU A 46 10.02 4.51 1.38
C GLU A 46 10.23 4.83 2.86
N TRP A 47 9.75 3.95 3.73
CA TRP A 47 9.93 4.07 5.17
C TRP A 47 10.68 2.88 5.74
N GLU A 48 11.52 3.13 6.74
CA GLU A 48 12.08 2.09 7.58
C GLU A 48 11.35 2.16 8.93
N ARG A 49 10.52 1.15 9.22
CA ARG A 49 9.72 1.12 10.45
C ARG A 49 9.83 -0.24 11.13
N VAL A 50 9.81 -0.19 12.46
CA VAL A 50 9.52 -1.35 13.31
C VAL A 50 8.00 -1.38 13.48
N ASP A 51 7.33 -2.28 12.77
CA ASP A 51 5.89 -2.47 12.86
C ASP A 51 5.60 -3.82 13.54
N HIS A 52 5.40 -3.79 14.87
CA HIS A 52 5.14 -4.97 15.69
C HIS A 52 3.84 -5.71 15.31
N ASP A 53 2.92 -5.09 14.56
CA ASP A 53 1.75 -5.80 14.02
C ASP A 53 2.10 -6.68 12.80
N ARG A 54 3.32 -6.55 12.24
CA ARG A 54 3.79 -7.27 11.04
C ARG A 54 5.08 -8.06 11.22
N GLY A 55 5.88 -7.73 12.22
CA GLY A 55 7.08 -8.49 12.58
C GLY A 55 7.94 -7.82 13.64
N ASP A 56 8.83 -8.60 14.27
CA ASP A 56 9.72 -8.13 15.34
C ASP A 56 11.00 -7.46 14.83
N GLU A 57 11.25 -7.50 13.51
CA GLU A 57 12.46 -6.94 12.88
C GLU A 57 12.11 -5.68 12.07
N PRO A 58 12.98 -4.64 12.05
CA PRO A 58 12.81 -3.49 11.17
C PRO A 58 12.82 -3.95 9.71
N ARG A 59 11.83 -3.54 8.94
CA ARG A 59 11.74 -3.84 7.50
C ARG A 59 11.53 -2.58 6.71
N LYS A 60 12.04 -2.59 5.47
CA LYS A 60 11.69 -1.56 4.49
C LYS A 60 10.23 -1.70 4.10
N GLN A 61 9.55 -0.58 4.08
CA GLN A 61 8.16 -0.44 3.74
C GLN A 61 8.06 0.51 2.55
N TYR A 62 7.37 0.04 1.52
CA TYR A 62 7.19 0.77 0.27
C TYR A 62 5.72 1.16 0.20
N ALA A 63 5.45 2.46 0.31
CA ALA A 63 4.14 3.03 0.46
C ALA A 63 3.72 3.80 -0.78
N CYS A 64 2.58 3.44 -1.35
CA CYS A 64 1.85 4.21 -2.34
C CYS A 64 0.76 5.02 -1.63
N VAL A 65 0.91 6.34 -1.55
CA VAL A 65 -0.03 7.25 -0.91
C VAL A 65 -0.94 7.87 -1.97
N PHE A 66 -2.24 7.59 -1.85
CA PHE A 66 -3.24 8.08 -2.81
C PHE A 66 -3.84 9.42 -2.38
N ARG A 67 -3.83 9.69 -1.09
CA ARG A 67 -4.32 10.94 -0.53
C ARG A 67 -3.62 11.25 0.77
N TRP A 68 -3.21 12.49 0.95
CA TRP A 68 -2.74 13.03 2.23
C TRP A 68 -3.91 13.60 3.04
N ALA A 69 -3.86 13.41 4.36
CA ALA A 69 -4.78 14.04 5.28
C ALA A 69 -4.41 15.52 5.41
N GLU A 70 -5.41 16.39 5.43
CA GLU A 70 -5.19 17.81 5.70
C GLU A 70 -4.54 17.95 7.08
N SER A 71 -3.29 18.45 7.12
CA SER A 71 -2.57 18.60 8.38
C SER A 71 -3.16 19.77 9.16
N GLY A 72 -3.91 19.49 10.22
CA GLY A 72 -4.18 20.47 11.26
C GLY A 72 -2.91 20.64 12.10
N GLY A 73 -2.06 21.60 11.77
CA GLY A 73 -0.90 21.94 12.59
C GLY A 73 -1.36 22.33 14.00
N GLN A 74 -0.72 21.79 15.03
CA GLN A 74 -1.01 22.17 16.41
C GLN A 74 -0.09 23.34 16.76
N GLU A 75 -0.67 24.53 16.95
CA GLU A 75 0.06 25.64 17.54
C GLU A 75 0.30 25.35 19.03
N VAL A 76 1.56 25.29 19.42
CA VAL A 76 1.97 25.14 20.82
C VAL A 76 2.68 26.42 21.22
N SER A 77 2.11 27.14 22.18
CA SER A 77 2.74 28.31 22.79
C SER A 77 3.45 27.91 24.07
N LEU A 78 4.77 28.08 24.12
CA LEU A 78 5.62 27.85 25.29
C LEU A 78 6.51 29.08 25.48
N GLY A 79 6.46 29.70 26.66
CA GLY A 79 7.32 30.84 26.99
C GLY A 79 7.02 32.15 26.24
N GLY A 80 5.82 32.31 25.66
CA GLY A 80 5.46 33.52 24.89
C GLY A 80 5.87 33.47 23.42
N GLU A 81 6.50 32.38 22.98
CA GLU A 81 6.76 32.08 21.58
C GLU A 81 5.74 31.04 21.10
N THR A 82 5.10 31.32 19.97
CA THR A 82 4.17 30.39 19.32
C THR A 82 4.95 29.59 18.29
N TRP A 83 4.98 28.26 18.47
CA TRP A 83 5.61 27.33 17.56
C TRP A 83 4.51 26.50 16.89
N THR A 84 4.48 26.48 15.56
CA THR A 84 3.67 25.50 14.83
C THR A 84 4.44 24.19 14.80
N MET A 85 4.17 23.28 15.73
CA MET A 85 4.74 21.93 15.68
C MET A 85 3.88 21.03 14.80
N GLY A 86 4.51 20.35 13.85
CA GLY A 86 4.00 19.09 13.32
C GLY A 86 2.91 19.17 12.27
N ALA A 87 3.04 20.01 11.25
CA ALA A 87 2.33 19.78 9.98
C ALA A 87 3.08 18.71 9.16
N ALA A 88 3.31 17.53 9.74
CA ALA A 88 3.68 16.38 8.92
C ALA A 88 2.39 15.89 8.28
N GLU A 89 2.27 16.05 6.96
CA GLU A 89 1.18 15.47 6.21
C GLU A 89 1.14 13.97 6.49
N ARG A 90 -0.01 13.48 6.96
CA ARG A 90 -0.19 12.06 7.27
C ARG A 90 -0.92 11.42 6.11
N PRO A 91 -0.46 10.27 5.59
CA PRO A 91 -1.17 9.59 4.52
C PRO A 91 -2.58 9.21 5.01
N ARG A 92 -3.60 9.63 4.26
CA ARG A 92 -5.01 9.36 4.56
C ARG A 92 -5.43 8.02 3.99
N THR A 93 -5.09 7.78 2.72
CA THR A 93 -5.30 6.51 2.04
C THR A 93 -4.00 6.08 1.41
N PHE A 94 -3.62 4.82 1.64
CA PHE A 94 -2.36 4.29 1.19
C PHE A 94 -2.38 2.76 1.08
N VAL A 95 -1.49 2.23 0.25
CA VAL A 95 -1.09 0.82 0.23
C VAL A 95 0.38 0.78 0.61
N GLU A 96 0.71 0.00 1.63
CA GLU A 96 2.08 -0.19 2.07
C GLU A 96 2.44 -1.67 2.00
N ILE A 97 3.60 -1.98 1.44
CA ILE A 97 4.05 -3.34 1.17
C ILE A 97 5.47 -3.50 1.73
N ASP A 98 5.71 -4.59 2.45
CA ASP A 98 7.07 -4.99 2.85
C ASP A 98 7.63 -6.08 1.93
N GLU A 99 8.94 -6.33 2.04
CA GLU A 99 9.64 -7.35 1.23
C GLU A 99 9.16 -8.79 1.51
N ALA A 100 8.44 -9.01 2.62
CA ALA A 100 7.81 -10.30 2.94
C ALA A 100 6.42 -10.46 2.29
N GLY A 101 5.92 -9.44 1.59
CA GLY A 101 4.60 -9.44 0.97
C GLY A 101 3.47 -9.18 1.96
N ILE A 102 3.76 -8.64 3.14
CA ILE A 102 2.72 -8.18 4.06
C ILE A 102 2.25 -6.80 3.60
N VAL A 103 0.97 -6.71 3.24
CA VAL A 103 0.36 -5.50 2.70
C VAL A 103 -0.57 -4.89 3.73
N ARG A 104 -0.37 -3.62 4.06
CA ARG A 104 -1.35 -2.81 4.78
C ARG A 104 -2.05 -1.89 3.81
N LEU A 105 -3.37 -1.98 3.83
CA LEU A 105 -4.26 -1.11 3.08
C LEU A 105 -4.98 -0.20 4.06
N LYS A 106 -4.88 1.11 3.83
CA LYS A 106 -5.74 2.11 4.44
C LYS A 106 -6.66 2.71 3.39
N GLY A 107 -7.94 2.38 3.48
CA GLY A 107 -9.01 3.06 2.75
C GLY A 107 -9.63 4.19 3.56
N TRP A 108 -10.66 4.82 3.00
CA TRP A 108 -11.35 5.95 3.64
C TRP A 108 -12.02 5.62 4.97
N THR A 109 -12.58 4.40 5.08
CA THR A 109 -13.36 3.92 6.23
C THR A 109 -12.82 2.65 6.86
N SER A 110 -11.80 2.04 6.25
CA SER A 110 -11.28 0.74 6.66
C SER A 110 -9.75 0.72 6.64
N GLU A 111 -9.20 -0.17 7.46
CA GLU A 111 -7.79 -0.49 7.48
C GLU A 111 -7.65 -1.99 7.63
N THR A 112 -6.78 -2.61 6.84
CA THR A 112 -6.56 -4.05 6.89
C THR A 112 -5.11 -4.36 6.56
N THR A 113 -4.54 -5.28 7.31
CA THR A 113 -3.24 -5.88 7.01
C THR A 113 -3.48 -7.30 6.56
N VAL A 114 -2.87 -7.68 5.43
CA VAL A 114 -3.03 -9.01 4.83
C VAL A 114 -1.69 -9.54 4.36
N ASP A 115 -1.49 -10.84 4.52
CA ASP A 115 -0.37 -11.56 3.92
C ASP A 115 -0.69 -11.87 2.46
N VAL A 116 0.07 -11.31 1.52
CA VAL A 116 -0.14 -11.41 0.08
C VAL A 116 0.89 -12.35 -0.55
N ASP A 117 0.39 -13.33 -1.28
CA ASP A 117 1.23 -14.28 -2.05
C ASP A 117 1.44 -13.82 -3.49
N GLU A 118 0.46 -13.12 -4.06
CA GLU A 118 0.53 -12.61 -5.43
C GLU A 118 -0.12 -11.23 -5.52
N LEU A 119 0.62 -10.27 -6.06
CA LEU A 119 0.14 -8.92 -6.35
C LEU A 119 0.42 -8.58 -7.80
N VAL A 120 -0.63 -8.23 -8.53
CA VAL A 120 -0.55 -7.86 -9.95
C VAL A 120 -1.17 -6.48 -10.15
N LEU A 121 -0.46 -5.64 -10.91
CA LEU A 121 -0.95 -4.34 -11.34
C LEU A 121 -1.71 -4.51 -12.66
N ASP A 122 -3.00 -4.18 -12.67
CA ASP A 122 -3.86 -4.21 -13.86
C ASP A 122 -4.46 -2.81 -14.09
N GLY A 123 -3.74 -1.99 -14.85
CA GLY A 123 -4.07 -0.56 -15.03
C GLY A 123 -4.04 0.18 -13.69
N THR A 124 -5.14 0.84 -13.33
CA THR A 124 -5.34 1.52 -12.04
C THR A 124 -5.76 0.57 -10.91
N THR A 125 -5.84 -0.74 -11.15
CA THR A 125 -6.30 -1.72 -10.16
C THR A 125 -5.14 -2.56 -9.64
N LEU A 126 -4.94 -2.58 -8.32
CA LEU A 126 -4.10 -3.56 -7.65
C LEU A 126 -4.92 -4.81 -7.37
N ARG A 127 -4.49 -5.95 -7.89
CA ARG A 127 -5.12 -7.25 -7.64
C ARG A 127 -4.23 -8.06 -6.72
N LEU A 128 -4.79 -8.46 -5.58
CA LEU A 128 -4.08 -9.18 -4.53
C LEU A 128 -4.71 -10.56 -4.33
N ARG A 129 -3.86 -11.57 -4.17
CA ARG A 129 -4.22 -12.89 -3.66
C ARG A 129 -3.53 -13.10 -2.32
N THR A 130 -4.30 -13.33 -1.27
CA THR A 130 -3.77 -13.59 0.07
C THR A 130 -3.26 -15.02 0.19
N ALA A 131 -2.45 -15.28 1.22
CA ALA A 131 -1.98 -16.62 1.55
C ALA A 131 -3.13 -17.62 1.84
N ASP A 132 -4.26 -17.13 2.34
CA ASP A 132 -5.47 -17.94 2.57
C ASP A 132 -6.27 -18.23 1.28
N GLY A 133 -5.84 -17.68 0.15
CA GLY A 133 -6.50 -17.84 -1.15
C GLY A 133 -7.59 -16.81 -1.46
N ASP A 134 -7.83 -15.86 -0.56
CA ASP A 134 -8.76 -14.76 -0.81
C ASP A 134 -8.23 -13.82 -1.90
N ARG A 135 -9.14 -13.23 -2.65
CA ARG A 135 -8.81 -12.29 -3.73
C ARG A 135 -9.40 -10.93 -3.42
N LYS A 136 -8.55 -9.90 -3.50
CA LYS A 136 -8.95 -8.50 -3.34
C LYS A 136 -8.56 -7.70 -4.58
N ALA A 137 -9.38 -6.74 -4.95
CA ALA A 137 -9.08 -5.79 -6.00
C ALA A 137 -9.27 -4.38 -5.44
N LEU A 138 -8.26 -3.54 -5.63
CA LEU A 138 -8.22 -2.18 -5.12
C LEU A 138 -8.05 -1.23 -6.29
N ASP A 139 -9.04 -0.38 -6.48
CA ASP A 139 -9.04 0.63 -7.52
C ASP A 139 -8.48 1.93 -6.95
N VAL A 140 -7.37 2.39 -7.51
CA VAL A 140 -6.66 3.60 -7.08
C VAL A 140 -7.53 4.84 -7.15
N GLU A 141 -8.36 4.96 -8.17
CA GLU A 141 -9.20 6.16 -8.36
C GLU A 141 -10.21 6.30 -7.20
N LYS A 142 -10.67 5.16 -6.68
CA LYS A 142 -11.56 5.10 -5.49
C LYS A 142 -10.82 5.40 -4.19
N LEU A 143 -9.51 5.13 -4.13
CA LEU A 143 -8.69 5.45 -2.95
C LEU A 143 -8.25 6.92 -2.96
N ALA A 144 -8.06 7.52 -4.13
CA ALA A 144 -7.74 8.93 -4.30
C ALA A 144 -8.95 9.85 -4.05
N THR A 145 -10.15 9.41 -4.47
CA THR A 145 -11.38 10.21 -4.37
C THR A 145 -12.17 9.85 -3.11
N ARG A 146 -12.52 10.85 -2.30
CA ARG A 146 -13.39 10.63 -1.14
C ARG A 146 -14.75 10.11 -1.62
N PRO A 147 -15.24 8.95 -1.14
CA PRO A 147 -16.57 8.49 -1.50
C PRO A 147 -17.60 9.51 -1.01
N ASP A 148 -18.52 9.90 -1.89
CA ASP A 148 -19.66 10.71 -1.49
C ASP A 148 -20.42 10.02 -0.36
N ALA A 149 -20.73 10.75 0.70
CA ALA A 149 -21.41 10.23 1.89
C ALA A 149 -22.87 9.80 1.65
N ASN A 150 -23.28 9.62 0.39
CA ASN A 150 -24.67 9.49 -0.04
C ASN A 150 -25.01 8.15 -0.72
N VAL A 151 -24.17 7.13 -0.60
CA VAL A 151 -24.54 5.77 -1.02
C VAL A 151 -24.76 4.93 0.24
N THR A 152 -26.00 5.01 0.75
CA THR A 152 -26.57 4.04 1.69
C THR A 152 -27.14 2.86 0.91
#